data_AF-A0A5N6SMP7-F1
#
_entry.id   AF-A0A5N6SMP7-F1
#
_cell.length_a   1.000
_cell.length_b   1.000
_cell.length_c   1.000
_cell.angle_alpha   90.00
_cell.angle_beta   90.00
_cell.angle_gamma   90.00
#
_symmetry.space_group_name_H-M   'P 1'
#
loop_
_entity.id
_entity.type
_entity.pdbx_description
1 polymer ?
#
loop_
_entity_poly.entity_id
_entity_poly.type
_entity_poly.pdbx_seq_one_letter_code
_entity_poly.pdbx_strand_id
1 'polypeptide(L)'
;MWMLKIFLLVTLFLGFSTAVDLQVWRDTVVRSEKVDDDIVLYSARATFKRQLKDTQLVQLAKDAYDAMQGEAEKDNIEPKLRPKVMVALAVHQEVFLTSSAMGPPLLYDRTTKSGDKGQTPQGAPPELMRMFNLCSQNFLGGAKHQYEASCGDINAFLAYSERTGKDVRNLAQDGRLVVWGVGADEVGEKEAHIMESCYDQNDWKFGCDKAVKEFYEKINVVKDVDPEPYDKGDLQVITAQHLWLAEHTCPLPKEKALTVQQVTIPNPNKKGAIFLVYGTRVTFTDPQEEITDAHIVALAQAAFKSMAGMKPPKKIRQQPTVMSALKVDNEVFLASSMKGGLGAYIYTAFEGERPVPPTGQNTGAEAYGEFTNVLIENAPDVRDALQDCSIKAVDQYGKRDWEFTNTTAASITGQGLMNTKQSGESLLPRGPDENIIQHRFNANCGEIMVSLAYRMAHKKETDKLRHLKPKPKIVAWEKGEAEGNIKPACEHSQGNNEEEKCGEGWGCAAFTGETGMGFDVIREVKKEDMISLSDPTFPKFKQHPVEFPRLKVKKETSGPSDGKKH
;
A
#
# COMPACT_ATOMS: atom_id res chain seq x y z
N MET A 1 38.90 -57.49 22.89
CA MET A 1 37.47 -57.38 23.24
C MET A 1 37.15 -56.40 24.38
N TRP A 2 38.14 -55.92 25.16
CA TRP A 2 37.89 -55.00 26.28
C TRP A 2 37.81 -53.51 25.88
N MET A 3 38.54 -53.08 24.85
CA MET A 3 38.50 -51.68 24.37
C MET A 3 37.21 -51.28 23.66
N LEU A 4 36.48 -52.23 23.03
CA LEU A 4 35.24 -51.92 22.31
C LEU A 4 34.07 -51.60 23.26
N LYS A 5 34.10 -52.12 24.50
CA LYS A 5 33.08 -51.83 25.53
C LYS A 5 33.26 -50.46 26.17
N ILE A 6 34.50 -49.94 26.25
CA ILE A 6 34.77 -48.59 26.78
C ILE A 6 34.38 -47.53 25.75
N PHE A 7 34.59 -47.78 24.46
CA PHE A 7 34.18 -46.84 23.40
C PHE A 7 32.65 -46.71 23.26
N LEU A 8 31.90 -47.78 23.53
CA LEU A 8 30.43 -47.76 23.51
C LEU A 8 29.81 -47.13 24.77
N LEU A 9 30.53 -47.13 25.91
CA LEU A 9 30.09 -46.45 27.13
C LEU A 9 30.33 -44.94 27.08
N VAL A 10 31.39 -44.48 26.42
CA VAL A 10 31.70 -43.05 26.26
C VAL A 10 30.79 -42.37 25.23
N THR A 11 30.33 -43.09 24.20
CA THR A 11 29.34 -42.55 23.24
C THR A 11 27.92 -42.52 23.81
N LEU A 12 27.58 -43.35 24.80
CA LEU A 12 26.27 -43.33 25.47
C LEU A 12 26.14 -42.19 26.51
N PHE A 13 27.25 -41.68 27.04
CA PHE A 13 27.25 -40.57 28.02
C PHE A 13 27.47 -39.18 27.41
N LEU A 14 27.79 -39.09 26.12
CA LEU A 14 27.80 -37.84 25.34
C LEU A 14 26.48 -37.64 24.59
N GLY A 15 25.36 -38.10 25.17
CA GLY A 15 24.06 -37.54 24.88
C GLY A 15 24.05 -36.10 25.39
N PHE A 16 24.75 -35.21 24.67
CA PHE A 16 24.64 -33.76 24.84
C PHE A 16 23.15 -33.44 24.70
N SER A 17 22.47 -33.35 25.84
CA SER A 17 21.19 -32.69 25.90
C SER A 17 21.51 -31.26 25.52
N THR A 18 21.31 -30.92 24.25
CA THR A 18 21.40 -29.56 23.73
C THR A 18 20.19 -28.81 24.28
N ALA A 19 20.14 -28.64 25.59
CA ALA A 19 19.19 -27.75 26.23
C ALA A 19 19.45 -26.38 25.63
N VAL A 20 18.44 -25.84 24.96
CA VAL A 20 18.51 -24.50 24.40
C VAL A 20 18.46 -23.55 25.59
N ASP A 21 19.51 -22.75 25.78
CA ASP A 21 19.52 -21.73 26.83
C ASP A 21 18.55 -20.60 26.46
N LEU A 22 17.82 -20.11 27.46
CA LEU A 22 16.96 -18.95 27.29
C LEU A 22 17.81 -17.73 26.97
N GLN A 23 17.50 -17.06 25.86
CA GLN A 23 18.17 -15.85 25.42
C GLN A 23 17.12 -14.83 24.99
N VAL A 24 17.39 -13.57 25.29
CA VAL A 24 16.64 -12.41 24.79
C VAL A 24 17.63 -11.50 24.08
N TRP A 25 17.22 -10.89 22.98
CA TRP A 25 18.11 -10.07 22.18
C TRP A 25 17.64 -8.64 22.21
N ARG A 26 18.60 -7.72 22.26
CA ARG A 26 18.31 -6.31 22.05
C ARG A 26 17.81 -6.10 20.63
N ASP A 27 16.66 -5.45 20.47
CA ASP A 27 16.13 -5.15 19.14
C ASP A 27 16.97 -4.04 18.49
N THR A 28 17.83 -4.43 17.55
CA THR A 28 18.72 -3.50 16.86
C THR A 28 18.03 -2.68 15.77
N VAL A 29 16.80 -3.03 15.40
CA VAL A 29 16.04 -2.36 14.32
C VAL A 29 15.51 -1.01 14.78
N VAL A 30 15.27 -0.86 16.08
CA VAL A 30 14.74 0.35 16.70
C VAL A 30 15.83 1.39 17.01
N ARG A 31 17.06 1.20 16.49
CA ARG A 31 18.17 2.12 16.73
C ARG A 31 17.95 3.47 16.04
N SER A 32 17.95 4.53 16.85
CA SER A 32 18.10 5.91 16.37
C SER A 32 19.49 6.12 15.76
N GLU A 33 19.58 6.92 14.70
CA GLU A 33 20.87 7.37 14.12
C GLU A 33 21.70 8.23 15.10
N LYS A 34 21.09 8.73 16.18
CA LYS A 34 21.75 9.47 17.25
C LYS A 34 21.85 8.60 18.50
N VAL A 35 23.07 8.42 18.98
CA VAL A 35 23.41 7.61 20.17
C VAL A 35 22.65 8.05 21.43
N ASP A 36 22.31 9.34 21.53
CA ASP A 36 21.60 9.91 22.69
C ASP A 36 20.07 9.69 22.65
N ASP A 37 19.52 9.20 21.53
CA ASP A 37 18.10 8.96 21.29
C ASP A 37 17.81 7.44 21.12
N ASP A 38 18.70 6.57 21.60
CA ASP A 38 18.62 5.12 21.38
C ASP A 38 17.45 4.49 22.16
N ILE A 39 16.66 3.66 21.48
CA ILE A 39 15.59 2.89 22.12
C ILE A 39 16.21 1.58 22.62
N VAL A 40 16.04 1.31 23.90
CA VAL A 40 16.46 0.07 24.54
C VAL A 40 15.23 -0.82 24.73
N LEU A 41 15.25 -1.95 24.03
CA LEU A 41 14.17 -2.92 24.00
C LEU A 41 14.79 -4.31 23.78
N TYR A 42 14.28 -5.30 24.51
CA TYR A 42 14.67 -6.70 24.36
C TYR A 42 13.47 -7.55 23.97
N SER A 43 13.70 -8.53 23.11
CA SER A 43 12.65 -9.41 22.65
C SER A 43 13.19 -10.77 22.20
N ALA A 44 12.32 -11.78 22.29
CA ALA A 44 12.57 -13.13 21.83
C ALA A 44 11.24 -13.84 21.54
N ARG A 45 11.34 -14.95 20.80
CA ARG A 45 10.26 -15.90 20.61
C ARG A 45 10.74 -17.28 20.98
N ALA A 46 10.01 -17.94 21.85
CA ALA A 46 10.26 -19.31 22.29
C ALA A 46 9.15 -20.24 21.78
N THR A 47 9.52 -21.46 21.38
CA THR A 47 8.58 -22.51 21.01
C THR A 47 8.83 -23.74 21.88
N PHE A 48 7.78 -24.27 22.49
CA PHE A 48 7.86 -25.41 23.41
C PHE A 48 7.20 -26.66 22.83
N LYS A 49 7.68 -27.86 23.22
CA LYS A 49 7.06 -29.16 22.87
C LYS A 49 5.62 -29.28 23.36
N ARG A 50 5.32 -28.60 24.46
CA ARG A 50 4.04 -28.62 25.14
C ARG A 50 3.72 -27.21 25.61
N GLN A 51 2.44 -26.91 25.70
CA GLN A 51 1.98 -25.67 26.28
C GLN A 51 2.43 -25.59 27.75
N LEU A 52 3.06 -24.47 28.12
CA LEU A 52 3.48 -24.22 29.51
C LEU A 52 2.26 -24.07 30.42
N LYS A 53 2.37 -24.47 31.68
CA LYS A 53 1.41 -24.07 32.73
C LYS A 53 1.60 -22.59 33.09
N ASP A 54 0.64 -22.01 33.80
CA ASP A 54 0.71 -20.61 34.21
C ASP A 54 1.89 -20.36 35.16
N THR A 55 2.11 -21.24 36.15
CA THR A 55 3.29 -21.23 37.04
C THR A 55 4.62 -21.25 36.26
N GLN A 56 4.67 -22.04 35.18
CA GLN A 56 5.84 -22.17 34.31
C GLN A 56 6.04 -20.95 33.40
N LEU A 57 4.94 -20.34 32.93
CA LEU A 57 4.98 -19.11 32.16
C LEU A 57 5.49 -17.94 33.02
N VAL A 58 5.11 -17.89 34.30
CA VAL A 58 5.67 -16.92 35.27
C VAL A 58 7.17 -17.12 35.43
N GLN A 59 7.63 -18.35 35.64
CA GLN A 59 9.06 -18.64 35.71
C GLN A 59 9.80 -18.25 34.43
N LEU A 60 9.21 -18.51 33.25
CA LEU A 60 9.79 -18.10 31.97
C LEU A 60 9.91 -16.57 31.85
N ALA A 61 8.89 -15.82 32.26
CA ALA A 61 8.93 -14.36 32.26
C ALA A 61 10.02 -13.80 33.20
N LYS A 62 10.16 -14.41 34.39
CA LYS A 62 11.24 -14.10 35.34
C LYS A 62 12.61 -14.40 34.74
N ASP A 63 12.83 -15.59 34.19
CA ASP A 63 14.11 -15.98 33.59
C ASP A 63 14.47 -15.05 32.41
N ALA A 64 13.47 -14.64 31.62
CA ALA A 64 13.65 -13.71 30.51
C ALA A 64 13.99 -12.29 31.00
N TYR A 65 13.40 -11.85 32.11
CA TYR A 65 13.75 -10.60 32.78
C TYR A 65 15.20 -10.61 33.27
N ASP A 66 15.61 -11.70 33.93
CA ASP A 66 16.98 -11.85 34.44
C ASP A 66 18.00 -11.88 33.26
N ALA A 67 17.67 -12.59 32.18
CA ALA A 67 18.45 -12.59 30.95
C ALA A 67 18.55 -11.19 30.33
N MET A 68 17.44 -10.44 30.27
CA MET A 68 17.41 -9.06 29.77
C MET A 68 18.31 -8.13 30.58
N GLN A 69 18.24 -8.18 31.91
CA GLN A 69 19.11 -7.36 32.76
C GLN A 69 20.59 -7.72 32.55
N GLY A 70 20.90 -9.02 32.43
CA GLY A 70 22.25 -9.50 32.14
C GLY A 70 22.77 -9.04 30.77
N GLU A 71 21.95 -9.06 29.73
CA GLU A 71 22.33 -8.54 28.41
C GLU A 71 22.48 -7.01 28.42
N ALA A 72 21.60 -6.28 29.12
CA ALA A 72 21.73 -4.83 29.28
C ALA A 72 23.02 -4.43 30.02
N GLU A 73 23.48 -5.25 30.98
CA GLU A 73 24.77 -5.08 31.63
C GLU A 73 25.95 -5.32 30.69
N LYS A 74 25.91 -6.41 29.92
CA LYS A 74 26.93 -6.71 28.91
C LYS A 74 27.02 -5.62 27.84
N ASP A 75 25.88 -5.05 27.47
CA ASP A 75 25.74 -3.95 26.51
C ASP A 75 26.15 -2.58 27.09
N ASN A 76 26.54 -2.52 28.37
CA ASN A 76 26.88 -1.29 29.11
C ASN A 76 25.75 -0.24 29.13
N ILE A 77 24.49 -0.69 29.17
CA ILE A 77 23.33 0.20 29.29
C ILE A 77 23.26 0.74 30.73
N GLU A 78 23.20 2.06 30.87
CA GLU A 78 23.06 2.71 32.17
C GLU A 78 21.80 2.20 32.90
N PRO A 79 21.84 1.93 34.22
CA PRO A 79 20.71 1.37 34.96
C PRO A 79 19.38 2.11 34.76
N LYS A 80 19.41 3.45 34.62
CA LYS A 80 18.22 4.28 34.39
C LYS A 80 17.58 4.10 33.01
N LEU A 81 18.33 3.57 32.04
CA LEU A 81 17.90 3.32 30.66
C LEU A 81 17.56 1.85 30.42
N ARG A 82 17.74 0.97 31.41
CA ARG A 82 17.40 -0.44 31.29
C ARG A 82 15.87 -0.60 31.37
N PRO A 83 15.26 -1.38 30.49
CA PRO A 83 13.87 -1.80 30.64
C PRO A 83 13.63 -2.42 32.02
N LYS A 84 12.50 -2.08 32.63
CA LYS A 84 12.13 -2.53 33.98
C LYS A 84 11.08 -3.62 34.00
N VAL A 85 10.52 -3.95 32.85
CA VAL A 85 9.43 -4.91 32.69
C VAL A 85 9.75 -5.85 31.54
N MET A 86 9.48 -7.14 31.75
CA MET A 86 9.44 -8.20 30.76
C MET A 86 8.04 -8.78 30.70
N VAL A 87 7.53 -9.01 29.49
CA VAL A 87 6.21 -9.58 29.25
C VAL A 87 6.34 -10.88 28.48
N ALA A 88 5.60 -11.90 28.90
CA ALA A 88 5.48 -13.17 28.21
C ALA A 88 4.02 -13.36 27.75
N LEU A 89 3.80 -13.34 26.44
CA LEU A 89 2.53 -13.67 25.82
C LEU A 89 2.60 -15.09 25.23
N ALA A 90 1.94 -16.04 25.88
CA ALA A 90 1.81 -17.40 25.40
C ALA A 90 0.56 -17.58 24.54
N VAL A 91 0.74 -18.03 23.31
CA VAL A 91 -0.32 -18.47 22.40
C VAL A 91 -0.02 -19.91 22.01
N HIS A 92 -0.75 -20.85 22.59
CA HIS A 92 -0.49 -22.29 22.45
C HIS A 92 0.92 -22.70 22.93
N GLN A 93 1.78 -23.16 22.00
CA GLN A 93 3.15 -23.61 22.25
C GLN A 93 4.19 -22.51 21.98
N GLU A 94 3.78 -21.36 21.44
CA GLU A 94 4.65 -20.21 21.20
C GLU A 94 4.51 -19.20 22.33
N VAL A 95 5.65 -18.64 22.76
CA VAL A 95 5.72 -17.56 23.73
C VAL A 95 6.50 -16.39 23.14
N PHE A 96 5.88 -15.22 23.12
CA PHE A 96 6.50 -13.96 22.73
C PHE A 96 6.99 -13.26 23.99
N LEU A 97 8.29 -13.00 24.06
CA LEU A 97 8.96 -12.33 25.17
C LEU A 97 9.33 -10.93 24.72
N THR A 98 8.85 -9.90 25.40
CA THR A 98 9.11 -8.50 25.04
C THR A 98 9.24 -7.63 26.28
N SER A 99 10.27 -6.79 26.31
CA SER A 99 10.43 -5.81 27.37
C SER A 99 9.55 -4.57 27.16
N SER A 100 9.37 -3.77 28.21
CA SER A 100 9.06 -2.35 28.02
C SER A 100 10.17 -1.67 27.19
N ALA A 101 9.84 -0.67 26.38
CA ALA A 101 10.86 0.13 25.70
C ALA A 101 11.28 1.33 26.56
N MET A 102 12.59 1.59 26.62
CA MET A 102 13.16 2.79 27.24
C MET A 102 13.76 3.68 26.16
N GLY A 103 13.58 5.01 26.28
CA GLY A 103 14.05 5.98 25.30
C GLY A 103 12.89 6.77 24.68
N PRO A 104 13.05 7.32 23.46
CA PRO A 104 11.98 7.95 22.71
C PRO A 104 10.78 7.00 22.48
N PRO A 105 9.58 7.54 22.21
CA PRO A 105 8.41 6.70 21.94
C PRO A 105 8.60 5.80 20.74
N LEU A 106 8.24 4.52 20.91
CA LEU A 106 8.34 3.50 19.86
C LEU A 106 7.35 3.75 18.71
N LEU A 107 6.15 4.24 19.03
CA LEU A 107 5.00 4.29 18.10
C LEU A 107 4.65 5.70 17.61
N TYR A 108 5.41 6.73 17.99
CA TYR A 108 5.10 8.13 17.67
C TYR A 108 6.32 8.91 17.17
N ASP A 109 6.24 9.47 15.97
CA ASP A 109 7.33 10.22 15.30
C ASP A 109 7.65 11.57 15.97
N ARG A 110 6.75 12.12 16.80
CA ARG A 110 6.96 13.42 17.47
C ARG A 110 6.31 13.49 18.84
N THR A 111 7.11 13.83 19.85
CA THR A 111 6.66 14.27 21.17
C THR A 111 6.44 15.79 21.19
N THR A 112 5.38 16.32 20.57
CA THR A 112 4.95 17.67 20.98
C THR A 112 4.31 17.53 22.36
N LYS A 113 4.78 18.30 23.35
CA LYS A 113 4.35 18.25 24.77
C LYS A 113 2.89 18.72 24.99
N SER A 114 2.05 18.77 23.96
CA SER A 114 0.69 19.31 24.04
C SER A 114 -0.22 18.73 22.95
N GLY A 115 -0.92 17.63 23.25
CA GLY A 115 -2.22 17.27 22.65
C GLY A 115 -2.35 17.04 21.13
N ASP A 116 -1.27 17.10 20.34
CA ASP A 116 -1.39 16.82 18.90
C ASP A 116 -1.38 15.32 18.62
N LYS A 117 -2.16 14.94 17.59
CA LYS A 117 -2.17 13.59 17.00
C LYS A 117 -0.75 13.27 16.53
N GLY A 118 0.01 12.53 17.33
CA GLY A 118 1.33 12.03 16.92
C GLY A 118 1.19 11.29 15.61
N GLN A 119 2.00 11.64 14.60
CA GLN A 119 2.12 10.80 13.42
C GLN A 119 2.83 9.52 13.84
N THR A 120 2.30 8.38 13.43
CA THR A 120 2.90 7.10 13.73
C THR A 120 3.86 6.71 12.63
N PRO A 121 4.99 6.06 12.97
CA PRO A 121 5.99 5.66 12.00
C PRO A 121 5.35 4.86 10.86
N GLN A 122 5.85 5.09 9.64
CA GLN A 122 5.50 4.29 8.48
C GLN A 122 5.95 2.85 8.72
N GLY A 123 5.00 1.91 8.86
CA GLY A 123 5.31 0.47 9.04
C GLY A 123 4.56 -0.20 10.20
N ALA A 124 3.93 0.55 11.10
CA ALA A 124 3.16 -0.05 12.19
C ALA A 124 1.93 -0.81 11.64
N PRO A 125 1.59 -2.00 12.17
CA PRO A 125 0.42 -2.77 11.72
C PRO A 125 -0.86 -1.90 11.70
N PRO A 126 -1.55 -1.77 10.55
CA PRO A 126 -2.71 -0.87 10.42
C PRO A 126 -3.83 -1.16 11.41
N GLU A 127 -4.02 -2.41 11.81
CA GLU A 127 -5.00 -2.85 12.80
C GLU A 127 -4.68 -2.28 14.18
N LEU A 128 -3.43 -2.45 14.62
CA LEU A 128 -2.94 -1.92 15.88
C LEU A 128 -3.02 -0.37 15.89
N MET A 129 -2.69 0.23 14.75
CA MET A 129 -2.80 1.67 14.56
C MET A 129 -4.23 2.19 14.64
N ARG A 130 -5.18 1.49 14.02
CA ARG A 130 -6.62 1.79 14.13
C ARG A 130 -7.05 1.77 15.59
N MET A 131 -6.56 0.83 16.40
CA MET A 131 -6.92 0.71 17.81
C MET A 131 -6.29 1.80 18.69
N PHE A 132 -5.00 2.11 18.52
CA PHE A 132 -4.40 3.27 19.19
C PHE A 132 -5.04 4.60 18.79
N ASN A 133 -5.57 4.67 17.57
CA ASN A 133 -6.38 5.82 17.16
C ASN A 133 -7.73 5.87 17.88
N LEU A 134 -8.38 4.74 18.19
CA LEU A 134 -9.61 4.71 19.01
C LEU A 134 -9.38 5.27 20.41
N CYS A 135 -8.23 4.95 21.01
CA CYS A 135 -7.77 5.54 22.27
C CYS A 135 -7.68 7.07 22.22
N SER A 136 -7.13 7.63 21.13
CA SER A 136 -6.95 9.08 20.98
C SER A 136 -8.25 9.85 20.66
N GLN A 137 -9.26 9.20 20.08
CA GLN A 137 -10.50 9.84 19.64
C GLN A 137 -11.49 10.11 20.78
N ASN A 138 -11.43 9.34 21.87
CA ASN A 138 -12.40 9.45 22.97
C ASN A 138 -12.08 10.54 24.01
N PHE A 139 -10.96 11.27 23.88
CA PHE A 139 -10.62 12.39 24.76
C PHE A 139 -10.68 13.72 24.02
N LEU A 140 -11.52 14.64 24.53
CA LEU A 140 -11.55 16.08 24.20
C LEU A 140 -10.20 16.73 24.60
N GLY A 141 -9.14 16.47 23.83
CA GLY A 141 -7.80 17.03 24.10
C GLY A 141 -6.60 16.17 23.72
N GLY A 142 -6.78 14.99 23.10
CA GLY A 142 -5.64 14.20 22.61
C GLY A 142 -4.80 13.59 23.74
N ALA A 143 -5.44 12.96 24.73
CA ALA A 143 -4.74 12.24 25.79
C ALA A 143 -3.82 11.17 25.18
N LYS A 144 -2.53 11.24 25.51
CA LYS A 144 -1.50 10.28 25.08
C LYS A 144 -1.60 8.99 25.88
N HIS A 145 -1.16 7.87 25.32
CA HIS A 145 -0.92 6.65 26.09
C HIS A 145 0.08 6.93 27.21
N GLN A 146 -0.15 6.41 28.41
CA GLN A 146 0.88 6.38 29.44
C GLN A 146 2.09 5.63 28.88
N TYR A 147 3.30 6.16 29.13
CA TYR A 147 4.54 5.66 28.55
C TYR A 147 4.56 5.62 27.01
N GLU A 148 3.70 6.42 26.35
CA GLU A 148 3.68 6.61 24.90
C GLU A 148 3.57 5.30 24.09
N ALA A 149 2.83 4.32 24.63
CA ALA A 149 2.62 2.98 24.08
C ALA A 149 3.91 2.12 24.00
N SER A 150 4.90 2.42 24.83
CA SER A 150 6.14 1.64 25.00
C SER A 150 6.01 0.50 26.04
N CYS A 151 4.80 0.15 26.45
CA CYS A 151 4.55 -0.89 27.45
C CYS A 151 4.89 -2.29 26.89
N GLY A 152 5.36 -3.19 27.77
CA GLY A 152 5.83 -4.51 27.34
C GLY A 152 4.73 -5.41 26.76
N ASP A 153 3.48 -5.24 27.19
CA ASP A 153 2.30 -5.94 26.69
C ASP A 153 1.92 -5.51 25.27
N ILE A 154 1.95 -4.20 25.02
CA ILE A 154 1.81 -3.63 23.68
C ILE A 154 2.89 -4.19 22.73
N ASN A 155 4.13 -4.25 23.21
CA ASN A 155 5.23 -4.83 22.45
C ASN A 155 5.00 -6.34 22.18
N ALA A 156 4.41 -7.09 23.12
CA ALA A 156 4.07 -8.49 22.91
C ALA A 156 3.00 -8.66 21.82
N PHE A 157 2.00 -7.77 21.79
CA PHE A 157 0.97 -7.76 20.74
C PHE A 157 1.55 -7.40 19.37
N LEU A 158 2.48 -6.45 19.31
CA LEU A 158 3.25 -6.13 18.11
C LEU A 158 4.02 -7.36 17.61
N ALA A 159 4.77 -8.02 18.48
CA ALA A 159 5.53 -9.22 18.15
C ALA A 159 4.63 -10.35 17.60
N TYR A 160 3.46 -10.56 18.21
CA TYR A 160 2.48 -11.53 17.73
C TYR A 160 1.93 -11.16 16.35
N SER A 161 1.50 -9.91 16.18
CA SER A 161 0.91 -9.43 14.93
C SER A 161 1.90 -9.51 13.78
N GLU A 162 3.14 -9.10 14.01
CA GLU A 162 4.21 -9.16 13.01
C GLU A 162 4.51 -10.59 12.61
N ARG A 163 4.56 -11.52 13.57
CA ARG A 163 4.86 -12.93 13.31
C ARG A 163 3.75 -13.62 12.52
N THR A 164 2.51 -13.32 12.82
CA THR A 164 1.35 -14.10 12.33
C THR A 164 0.58 -13.42 11.20
N GLY A 165 0.79 -12.12 10.99
CA GLY A 165 -0.06 -11.28 10.16
C GLY A 165 -1.49 -11.15 10.70
N LYS A 166 -1.73 -11.51 11.96
CA LYS A 166 -3.06 -11.54 12.59
C LYS A 166 -3.13 -10.59 13.76
N ASP A 167 -4.29 -9.96 13.90
CA ASP A 167 -4.65 -9.19 15.08
C ASP A 167 -4.77 -10.12 16.31
N VAL A 168 -4.29 -9.68 17.47
CA VAL A 168 -4.40 -10.42 18.74
C VAL A 168 -5.85 -10.53 19.26
N ARG A 169 -6.81 -9.79 18.70
CA ARG A 169 -8.25 -10.06 18.90
C ARG A 169 -8.71 -11.32 18.16
N ASN A 170 -7.96 -11.72 17.15
CA ASN A 170 -8.19 -12.88 16.31
C ASN A 170 -7.25 -14.04 16.65
N LEU A 171 -6.80 -14.13 17.91
CA LEU A 171 -6.11 -15.32 18.39
C LEU A 171 -6.95 -16.56 18.08
N ALA A 172 -6.29 -17.57 17.51
CA ALA A 172 -6.92 -18.86 17.19
C ALA A 172 -7.35 -19.63 18.45
N GLN A 173 -6.74 -19.31 19.59
CA GLN A 173 -6.99 -19.87 20.92
C GLN A 173 -6.69 -18.79 21.96
N ASP A 174 -7.28 -18.88 23.15
CA ASP A 174 -7.05 -17.89 24.20
C ASP A 174 -5.55 -17.78 24.55
N GLY A 175 -5.07 -16.54 24.57
CA GLY A 175 -3.71 -16.19 24.96
C GLY A 175 -3.57 -16.12 26.48
N ARG A 176 -2.34 -16.20 26.96
CA ARG A 176 -2.03 -15.98 28.38
C ARG A 176 -0.87 -15.02 28.50
N LEU A 177 -1.01 -14.03 29.39
CA LEU A 177 -0.04 -12.96 29.53
C LEU A 177 0.50 -12.93 30.96
N VAL A 178 1.82 -12.88 31.11
CA VAL A 178 2.49 -12.57 32.37
C VAL A 178 3.29 -11.28 32.19
N VAL A 179 3.21 -10.38 33.17
CA VAL A 179 4.05 -9.19 33.27
C VAL A 179 4.95 -9.36 34.49
N TRP A 180 6.27 -9.29 34.32
CA TRP A 180 7.26 -9.43 35.39
C TRP A 180 8.21 -8.24 35.39
N GLY A 181 8.44 -7.61 36.54
CA GLY A 181 9.32 -6.46 36.61
C GLY A 181 9.32 -5.74 37.94
N VAL A 182 9.79 -4.48 37.92
CA VAL A 182 9.83 -3.56 39.06
C VAL A 182 8.98 -2.33 38.75
N GLY A 183 8.09 -1.94 39.67
CA GLY A 183 7.21 -0.79 39.49
C GLY A 183 7.96 0.53 39.31
N ALA A 184 7.41 1.43 38.50
CA ALA A 184 8.03 2.74 38.23
C ALA A 184 8.13 3.61 39.50
N ASP A 185 7.15 3.49 40.41
CA ASP A 185 7.03 4.27 41.64
C ASP A 185 7.64 3.55 42.87
N GLU A 186 8.17 2.34 42.68
CA GLU A 186 8.76 1.53 43.73
C GLU A 186 10.23 1.90 43.94
N VAL A 187 10.46 3.16 44.33
CA VAL A 187 11.79 3.67 44.62
C VAL A 187 12.34 3.00 45.88
N GLY A 188 13.29 2.09 45.68
CA GLY A 188 13.93 1.24 46.70
C GLY A 188 14.05 -0.18 46.14
N GLU A 189 15.16 -0.89 46.37
CA GLU A 189 15.40 -2.25 45.86
C GLU A 189 14.32 -3.24 46.31
N LYS A 190 13.18 -3.26 45.61
CA LYS A 190 12.22 -4.36 45.68
C LYS A 190 12.61 -5.38 44.64
N GLU A 191 12.59 -6.64 45.04
CA GLU A 191 12.75 -7.77 44.14
C GLU A 191 11.69 -7.68 43.03
N ALA A 192 12.08 -7.99 41.79
CA ALA A 192 11.15 -8.06 40.68
C ALA A 192 10.08 -9.11 40.97
N HIS A 193 8.84 -8.82 40.60
CA HIS A 193 7.67 -9.66 40.89
C HIS A 193 6.66 -9.58 39.74
N ILE A 194 5.58 -10.37 39.84
CA ILE A 194 4.46 -10.28 38.91
C ILE A 194 3.81 -8.90 39.08
N MET A 195 3.70 -8.15 37.99
CA MET A 195 3.10 -6.82 38.00
C MET A 195 1.68 -6.86 37.45
N GLU A 196 0.91 -5.84 37.81
CA GLU A 196 -0.33 -5.51 37.11
C GLU A 196 -0.03 -5.13 35.66
N SER A 197 -0.83 -5.67 34.74
CA SER A 197 -0.77 -5.26 33.33
C SER A 197 -1.33 -3.84 33.16
N CYS A 198 -1.14 -3.22 32.00
CA CYS A 198 -1.77 -1.93 31.71
C CYS A 198 -3.31 -2.00 31.74
N TYR A 199 -3.91 -3.20 31.66
CA TYR A 199 -5.34 -3.41 31.81
C TYR A 199 -5.83 -3.30 33.27
N ASP A 200 -4.98 -3.61 34.24
CA ASP A 200 -5.39 -3.82 35.63
C ASP A 200 -5.23 -2.59 36.52
N GLN A 201 -4.48 -1.60 36.04
CA GLN A 201 -4.32 -0.32 36.72
C GLN A 201 -5.67 0.41 36.65
N ASN A 202 -6.47 0.31 37.71
CA ASN A 202 -7.80 0.93 37.86
C ASN A 202 -7.79 2.47 37.84
N ASP A 203 -6.66 3.12 37.52
CA ASP A 203 -6.58 4.57 37.33
C ASP A 203 -7.01 4.90 35.88
N TRP A 204 -8.33 4.89 35.66
CA TRP A 204 -9.08 5.10 34.40
C TRP A 204 -8.88 6.48 33.73
N LYS A 205 -7.71 7.12 33.92
CA LYS A 205 -7.37 8.42 33.34
C LYS A 205 -7.04 8.35 31.85
N PHE A 206 -7.04 7.17 31.26
CA PHE A 206 -6.73 6.95 29.85
C PHE A 206 -7.99 6.41 29.16
N GLY A 207 -8.58 7.16 28.22
CA GLY A 207 -9.80 6.79 27.48
C GLY A 207 -9.65 5.60 26.51
N CYS A 208 -8.73 4.70 26.85
CA CYS A 208 -8.35 3.47 26.19
C CYS A 208 -9.05 2.24 26.74
N ASP A 209 -9.81 2.34 27.84
CA ASP A 209 -10.41 1.19 28.53
C ASP A 209 -11.13 0.23 27.57
N LYS A 210 -11.87 0.76 26.60
CA LYS A 210 -12.55 -0.06 25.59
C LYS A 210 -11.57 -0.74 24.63
N ALA A 211 -10.55 -0.03 24.15
CA ALA A 211 -9.57 -0.57 23.22
C ALA A 211 -8.65 -1.61 23.90
N VAL A 212 -8.22 -1.34 25.14
CA VAL A 212 -7.43 -2.27 25.94
C VAL A 212 -8.28 -3.46 26.34
N LYS A 213 -9.55 -3.29 26.73
CA LYS A 213 -10.44 -4.42 26.99
C LYS A 213 -10.62 -5.33 25.77
N GLU A 214 -10.69 -4.77 24.56
CA GLU A 214 -10.75 -5.57 23.33
C GLU A 214 -9.46 -6.37 23.09
N PHE A 215 -8.27 -5.81 23.37
CA PHE A 215 -7.00 -6.55 23.29
C PHE A 215 -6.98 -7.77 24.22
N TYR A 216 -7.52 -7.57 25.42
CA TYR A 216 -7.46 -8.55 26.49
C TYR A 216 -8.65 -9.53 26.52
N GLU A 217 -9.66 -9.37 25.65
CA GLU A 217 -10.87 -10.20 25.67
C GLU A 217 -10.58 -11.70 25.53
N LYS A 218 -9.54 -12.05 24.77
CA LYS A 218 -9.06 -13.43 24.58
C LYS A 218 -7.76 -13.72 25.31
N ILE A 219 -7.36 -12.88 26.26
CA ILE A 219 -6.08 -13.00 26.97
C ILE A 219 -6.35 -13.16 28.46
N ASN A 220 -5.98 -14.31 29.00
CA ASN A 220 -5.96 -14.51 30.44
C ASN A 220 -4.66 -13.90 31.03
N VAL A 221 -4.80 -12.84 31.81
CA VAL A 221 -3.66 -12.23 32.53
C VAL A 221 -3.39 -13.05 33.79
N VAL A 222 -2.24 -13.70 33.83
CA VAL A 222 -1.81 -14.56 34.94
C VAL A 222 -1.25 -13.69 36.05
N LYS A 223 -1.80 -13.83 37.26
CA LYS A 223 -1.44 -13.08 38.47
C LYS A 223 -1.51 -13.96 39.70
N ASP A 224 -0.81 -13.56 40.75
CA ASP A 224 -0.88 -14.19 42.08
C ASP A 224 -0.55 -15.70 42.06
N VAL A 225 0.39 -16.09 41.18
CA VAL A 225 0.86 -17.47 41.03
C VAL A 225 2.36 -17.54 41.31
N ASP A 226 2.78 -18.50 42.13
CA ASP A 226 4.21 -18.73 42.39
C ASP A 226 4.89 -19.37 41.17
N PRO A 227 6.11 -18.92 40.81
CA PRO A 227 6.83 -19.48 39.67
C PRO A 227 7.27 -20.93 39.93
N GLU A 228 7.06 -21.80 38.94
CA GLU A 228 7.57 -23.18 38.94
C GLU A 228 8.53 -23.40 37.76
N PRO A 229 9.64 -24.14 37.96
CA PRO A 229 10.52 -24.51 36.86
C PRO A 229 9.79 -25.15 35.68
N TYR A 230 10.08 -24.68 34.47
CA TYR A 230 9.73 -25.38 33.23
C TYR A 230 10.86 -26.35 32.84
N ASP A 231 10.50 -27.42 32.13
CA ASP A 231 11.49 -28.34 31.60
C ASP A 231 12.23 -27.66 30.43
N LYS A 232 13.52 -27.37 30.61
CA LYS A 232 14.36 -26.80 29.53
C LYS A 232 14.44 -27.73 28.32
N GLY A 233 14.26 -29.05 28.50
CA GLY A 233 14.15 -30.02 27.42
C GLY A 233 12.86 -29.86 26.60
N ASP A 234 11.85 -29.16 27.11
CA ASP A 234 10.64 -28.80 26.36
C ASP A 234 10.82 -27.55 25.49
N LEU A 235 11.82 -26.69 25.74
CA LEU A 235 12.15 -25.56 24.87
C LEU A 235 12.81 -26.08 23.57
N GLN A 236 12.07 -26.05 22.46
CA GLN A 236 12.56 -26.54 21.17
C GLN A 236 13.43 -25.52 20.46
N VAL A 237 12.98 -24.27 20.44
CA VAL A 237 13.57 -23.19 19.65
C VAL A 237 13.40 -21.88 20.43
N ILE A 238 14.47 -21.08 20.46
CA ILE A 238 14.39 -19.68 20.82
C ILE A 238 15.10 -18.84 19.76
N THR A 239 14.43 -17.80 19.29
CA THR A 239 14.94 -16.91 18.23
C THR A 239 14.72 -15.46 18.60
N ALA A 240 15.58 -14.57 18.10
CA ALA A 240 15.31 -13.14 18.12
C ALA A 240 13.94 -12.85 17.49
N GLN A 241 13.21 -11.92 18.09
CA GLN A 241 11.88 -11.50 17.63
C GLN A 241 11.88 -9.99 17.50
N HIS A 242 12.19 -9.48 16.31
CA HIS A 242 12.06 -8.05 16.08
C HIS A 242 10.60 -7.63 16.21
N LEU A 243 10.35 -6.48 16.84
CA LEU A 243 9.00 -5.90 16.89
C LEU A 243 8.54 -5.40 15.53
N TRP A 244 9.50 -5.13 14.64
CA TRP A 244 9.32 -4.64 13.29
C TRP A 244 10.35 -5.38 12.43
N LEU A 245 9.93 -5.99 11.33
CA LEU A 245 10.89 -6.51 10.37
C LEU A 245 11.80 -5.37 9.87
N ALA A 246 13.12 -5.59 9.92
CA ALA A 246 14.13 -4.75 9.26
C ALA A 246 14.04 -4.78 7.71
N GLU A 247 12.90 -5.18 7.15
CA GLU A 247 12.61 -5.14 5.72
C GLU A 247 12.55 -3.70 5.18
N HIS A 248 12.84 -2.70 6.01
CA HIS A 248 13.15 -1.33 5.61
C HIS A 248 14.65 -0.93 5.69
N THR A 249 15.56 -1.73 6.26
CA THR A 249 17.00 -1.34 6.34
C THR A 249 18.08 -2.43 6.24
N CYS A 250 17.83 -3.76 6.15
CA CYS A 250 18.93 -4.72 5.89
C CYS A 250 18.52 -5.91 4.98
N PRO A 251 19.33 -6.31 3.98
CA PRO A 251 18.86 -7.15 2.89
C PRO A 251 18.90 -8.63 3.25
N LEU A 252 17.73 -9.23 3.43
CA LEU A 252 17.52 -10.62 3.02
C LEU A 252 17.85 -10.74 1.52
N PRO A 253 18.20 -11.94 1.01
CA PRO A 253 18.44 -12.14 -0.42
C PRO A 253 17.22 -11.62 -1.17
N LYS A 254 17.38 -10.53 -1.91
CA LYS A 254 16.31 -9.75 -2.55
C LYS A 254 15.36 -10.66 -3.34
N GLU A 255 14.30 -11.14 -2.70
CA GLU A 255 13.05 -11.33 -3.42
C GLU A 255 12.64 -9.93 -3.85
N LYS A 256 12.64 -9.72 -5.17
CA LYS A 256 12.47 -8.41 -5.77
C LYS A 256 11.06 -7.92 -5.44
N ALA A 257 10.92 -7.12 -4.39
CA ALA A 257 9.74 -6.32 -4.15
C ALA A 257 9.30 -5.66 -5.47
N LEU A 258 7.99 -5.68 -5.75
CA LEU A 258 7.46 -5.03 -6.95
C LEU A 258 7.75 -3.53 -6.87
N THR A 259 8.54 -3.04 -7.82
CA THR A 259 8.88 -1.61 -7.93
C THR A 259 8.29 -1.03 -9.19
N VAL A 260 7.71 0.16 -9.08
CA VAL A 260 7.28 0.95 -10.24
C VAL A 260 8.34 1.98 -10.59
N GLN A 261 8.48 2.26 -11.88
CA GLN A 261 9.31 3.34 -12.37
C GLN A 261 8.54 4.65 -12.35
N GLN A 262 9.08 5.68 -11.70
CA GLN A 262 8.58 7.04 -11.85
C GLN A 262 9.04 7.64 -13.18
N VAL A 263 8.11 7.98 -14.07
CA VAL A 263 8.39 8.57 -15.38
C VAL A 263 7.89 10.00 -15.41
N THR A 264 8.79 10.92 -15.77
CA THR A 264 8.46 12.34 -15.98
C THR A 264 8.62 12.69 -17.45
N ILE A 265 7.55 13.22 -18.05
CA ILE A 265 7.52 13.55 -19.48
C ILE A 265 7.39 15.07 -19.62
N PRO A 266 8.38 15.78 -20.19
CA PRO A 266 8.27 17.21 -20.43
C PRO A 266 7.10 17.53 -21.37
N ASN A 267 6.32 18.57 -21.07
CA ASN A 267 5.35 19.12 -22.00
C ASN A 267 6.06 20.14 -22.93
N PRO A 268 6.23 19.84 -24.23
CA PRO A 268 6.87 20.77 -25.17
C PRO A 268 6.09 22.07 -25.35
N ASN A 269 4.77 22.04 -25.16
CA ASN A 269 3.89 23.18 -25.39
C ASN A 269 3.86 24.15 -24.21
N LYS A 270 4.43 23.76 -23.05
CA LYS A 270 4.42 24.60 -21.85
C LYS A 270 5.71 24.46 -21.07
N LYS A 271 6.56 25.50 -21.17
CA LYS A 271 7.88 25.53 -20.53
C LYS A 271 7.79 25.20 -19.05
N GLY A 272 8.53 24.17 -18.65
CA GLY A 272 8.67 23.75 -17.26
C GLY A 272 7.53 22.87 -16.74
N ALA A 273 6.46 22.65 -17.51
CA ALA A 273 5.41 21.70 -17.17
C ALA A 273 5.86 20.26 -17.51
N ILE A 274 5.50 19.32 -16.65
CA ILE A 274 5.85 17.91 -16.77
C ILE A 274 4.62 17.06 -16.48
N PHE A 275 4.43 15.98 -17.22
CA PHE A 275 3.51 14.90 -16.87
C PHE A 275 4.23 13.88 -16.00
N LEU A 276 3.48 13.28 -15.08
CA LEU A 276 3.94 12.25 -14.15
C LEU A 276 3.07 11.01 -14.35
N VAL A 277 3.73 9.89 -14.59
CA VAL A 277 3.12 8.55 -14.66
C VAL A 277 4.07 7.55 -14.03
N TYR A 278 3.55 6.53 -13.38
CA TYR A 278 4.31 5.43 -12.84
C TYR A 278 3.99 4.18 -13.63
N GLY A 279 4.96 3.29 -13.82
CA GLY A 279 4.66 2.00 -14.40
C GLY A 279 5.79 0.99 -14.34
N THR A 280 5.46 -0.25 -14.63
CA THR A 280 6.41 -1.37 -14.74
C THR A 280 5.74 -2.48 -15.54
N ARG A 281 6.54 -3.39 -16.09
CA ARG A 281 6.05 -4.59 -16.77
C ARG A 281 6.58 -5.81 -16.05
N VAL A 282 5.68 -6.76 -15.83
CA VAL A 282 5.96 -8.03 -15.17
C VAL A 282 5.82 -9.15 -16.19
N THR A 283 6.78 -10.08 -16.21
CA THR A 283 6.72 -11.30 -17.03
C THR A 283 6.89 -12.50 -16.11
N PHE A 284 5.94 -13.43 -16.08
CA PHE A 284 6.07 -14.61 -15.22
C PHE A 284 7.09 -15.59 -15.80
N THR A 285 7.82 -16.25 -14.90
CA THR A 285 8.94 -17.11 -15.28
C THR A 285 8.50 -18.44 -15.86
N ASP A 286 7.34 -18.95 -15.43
CA ASP A 286 6.72 -20.15 -15.98
C ASP A 286 5.53 -19.75 -16.86
N PRO A 287 5.60 -19.94 -18.19
CA PRO A 287 4.51 -19.59 -19.09
C PRO A 287 3.29 -20.51 -18.99
N GLN A 288 3.39 -21.65 -18.30
CA GLN A 288 2.27 -22.57 -18.06
C GLN A 288 1.56 -22.28 -16.73
N GLU A 289 2.11 -21.39 -15.90
CA GLU A 289 1.54 -21.04 -14.61
C GLU A 289 0.24 -20.25 -14.78
N GLU A 290 -0.80 -20.67 -14.07
CA GLU A 290 -2.10 -20.04 -14.16
C GLU A 290 -2.12 -18.73 -13.38
N ILE A 291 -2.32 -17.62 -14.11
CA ILE A 291 -2.41 -16.28 -13.52
C ILE A 291 -3.88 -15.94 -13.26
N THR A 292 -4.29 -16.08 -12.00
CA THR A 292 -5.63 -15.77 -11.51
C THR A 292 -5.88 -14.26 -11.39
N ASP A 293 -7.15 -13.88 -11.19
CA ASP A 293 -7.53 -12.48 -10.97
C ASP A 293 -6.92 -11.92 -9.67
N ALA A 294 -6.80 -12.77 -8.63
CA ALA A 294 -6.15 -12.42 -7.38
C ALA A 294 -4.67 -12.05 -7.59
N HIS A 295 -3.94 -12.78 -8.45
CA HIS A 295 -2.56 -12.43 -8.80
C HIS A 295 -2.46 -11.05 -9.46
N ILE A 296 -3.39 -10.74 -10.38
CA ILE A 296 -3.41 -9.46 -11.10
C ILE A 296 -3.73 -8.30 -10.13
N VAL A 297 -4.70 -8.50 -9.22
CA VAL A 297 -5.06 -7.52 -8.19
C VAL A 297 -3.91 -7.29 -7.21
N ALA A 298 -3.24 -8.35 -6.76
CA ALA A 298 -2.08 -8.26 -5.87
C ALA A 298 -0.94 -7.43 -6.50
N LEU A 299 -0.67 -7.62 -7.79
CA LEU A 299 0.28 -6.80 -8.55
C LEU A 299 -0.15 -5.33 -8.61
N ALA A 300 -1.43 -5.05 -8.90
CA ALA A 300 -1.95 -3.68 -8.92
C ALA A 300 -1.82 -2.98 -7.55
N GLN A 301 -2.17 -3.69 -6.46
CA GLN A 301 -2.08 -3.20 -5.10
C GLN A 301 -0.63 -2.94 -4.70
N ALA A 302 0.28 -3.87 -4.97
CA ALA A 302 1.69 -3.70 -4.64
C ALA A 302 2.35 -2.58 -5.45
N ALA A 303 2.02 -2.44 -6.74
CA ALA A 303 2.48 -1.34 -7.57
C ALA A 303 1.93 0.01 -7.07
N PHE A 304 0.67 0.04 -6.60
CA PHE A 304 0.09 1.21 -5.97
C PHE A 304 0.82 1.58 -4.67
N LYS A 305 1.11 0.62 -3.80
CA LYS A 305 1.89 0.84 -2.56
C LYS A 305 3.29 1.38 -2.87
N SER A 306 3.96 0.79 -3.87
CA SER A 306 5.26 1.25 -4.36
C SER A 306 5.20 2.71 -4.83
N MET A 307 4.20 3.06 -5.64
CA MET A 307 3.96 4.43 -6.09
C MET A 307 3.70 5.39 -4.93
N ALA A 308 2.82 5.03 -3.99
CA ALA A 308 2.41 5.87 -2.88
C ALA A 308 3.58 6.22 -1.93
N GLY A 309 4.56 5.32 -1.82
CA GLY A 309 5.80 5.55 -1.08
C GLY A 309 6.79 6.51 -1.77
N MET A 310 6.57 6.86 -3.03
CA MET A 310 7.49 7.73 -3.78
C MET A 310 7.11 9.20 -3.62
N LYS A 311 8.11 10.06 -3.42
CA LYS A 311 7.89 11.51 -3.40
C LYS A 311 7.70 12.06 -4.82
N PRO A 312 6.58 12.73 -5.14
CA PRO A 312 6.39 13.29 -6.47
C PRO A 312 7.40 14.43 -6.72
N PRO A 313 7.71 14.74 -7.98
CA PRO A 313 8.51 15.92 -8.33
C PRO A 313 7.89 17.20 -7.75
N LYS A 314 8.72 18.14 -7.27
CA LYS A 314 8.26 19.42 -6.66
C LYS A 314 7.24 20.20 -7.48
N LYS A 315 7.24 20.02 -8.81
CA LYS A 315 6.34 20.71 -9.75
C LYS A 315 4.95 20.08 -9.85
N ILE A 316 4.74 18.92 -9.25
CA ILE A 316 3.48 18.18 -9.24
C ILE A 316 2.89 18.24 -7.83
N ARG A 317 1.70 18.84 -7.71
CA ARG A 317 1.04 19.03 -6.41
C ARG A 317 0.44 17.74 -5.84
N GLN A 318 0.05 16.80 -6.70
CA GLN A 318 -0.68 15.59 -6.31
C GLN A 318 -0.15 14.38 -7.09
N GLN A 319 0.05 13.27 -6.40
CA GLN A 319 0.35 12.00 -7.03
C GLN A 319 -0.88 11.44 -7.77
N PRO A 320 -0.67 10.55 -8.75
CA PRO A 320 -1.73 9.67 -9.23
C PRO A 320 -2.37 8.88 -8.08
N THR A 321 -3.69 8.70 -8.14
CA THR A 321 -4.47 8.00 -7.10
C THR A 321 -4.92 6.60 -7.52
N VAL A 322 -4.67 6.24 -8.78
CA VAL A 322 -5.09 4.98 -9.39
C VAL A 322 -3.89 4.29 -10.02
N MET A 323 -3.78 2.98 -9.81
CA MET A 323 -2.87 2.06 -10.49
C MET A 323 -3.69 1.01 -11.24
N SER A 324 -3.43 0.84 -12.53
CA SER A 324 -4.08 -0.17 -13.37
C SER A 324 -3.12 -1.31 -13.68
N ALA A 325 -3.63 -2.53 -13.72
CA ALA A 325 -2.91 -3.71 -14.19
C ALA A 325 -3.65 -4.33 -15.39
N LEU A 326 -2.91 -4.64 -16.47
CA LEU A 326 -3.43 -5.25 -17.69
C LEU A 326 -2.63 -6.52 -17.98
N LYS A 327 -3.30 -7.67 -17.93
CA LYS A 327 -2.73 -8.98 -18.21
C LYS A 327 -2.97 -9.34 -19.66
N VAL A 328 -1.88 -9.59 -20.39
CA VAL A 328 -1.88 -10.12 -21.76
C VAL A 328 -0.91 -11.30 -21.78
N ASP A 329 -1.39 -12.48 -22.16
CA ASP A 329 -0.60 -13.71 -22.16
C ASP A 329 0.13 -13.96 -20.82
N ASN A 330 1.47 -14.01 -20.84
CA ASN A 330 2.36 -14.21 -19.70
C ASN A 330 2.88 -12.88 -19.10
N GLU A 331 2.28 -11.75 -19.46
CA GLU A 331 2.75 -10.43 -19.05
C GLU A 331 1.65 -9.66 -18.34
N VAL A 332 2.05 -8.89 -17.32
CA VAL A 332 1.20 -7.91 -16.65
C VAL A 332 1.86 -6.55 -16.74
N PHE A 333 1.17 -5.63 -17.39
CA PHE A 333 1.57 -4.23 -17.48
C PHE A 333 0.92 -3.47 -16.34
N LEU A 334 1.69 -2.62 -15.68
CA LEU A 334 1.24 -1.80 -14.56
C LEU A 334 1.47 -0.34 -14.93
N ALA A 335 0.43 0.48 -14.86
CA ALA A 335 0.54 1.91 -15.08
C ALA A 335 -0.43 2.71 -14.22
N SER A 336 0.04 3.81 -13.66
CA SER A 336 -0.83 4.75 -12.96
C SER A 336 -1.63 5.60 -13.92
N SER A 337 -2.70 6.21 -13.43
CA SER A 337 -3.24 7.42 -14.08
C SER A 337 -2.14 8.50 -14.22
N MET A 338 -2.29 9.41 -15.18
CA MET A 338 -1.33 10.49 -15.39
C MET A 338 -1.74 11.77 -14.65
N LYS A 339 -0.76 12.51 -14.09
CA LYS A 339 -0.96 13.81 -13.43
C LYS A 339 0.00 14.87 -13.97
N GLY A 340 -0.39 16.14 -13.87
CA GLY A 340 0.46 17.29 -14.22
C GLY A 340 0.30 17.80 -15.64
N GLY A 341 1.38 18.38 -16.17
CA GLY A 341 1.53 18.76 -17.58
C GLY A 341 0.84 20.06 -18.01
N LEU A 342 -0.24 20.50 -17.33
CA LEU A 342 -1.05 21.68 -17.71
C LEU A 342 -1.28 21.68 -19.24
N GLY A 343 -2.04 20.70 -19.73
CA GLY A 343 -2.17 20.40 -21.16
C GLY A 343 -2.77 19.01 -21.40
N ALA A 344 -2.98 18.66 -22.66
CA ALA A 344 -3.40 17.32 -23.06
C ALA A 344 -2.19 16.50 -23.58
N TYR A 345 -2.01 15.29 -23.02
CA TYR A 345 -0.98 14.35 -23.44
C TYR A 345 -1.47 13.45 -24.58
N ILE A 346 -2.74 13.04 -24.51
CA ILE A 346 -3.40 12.22 -25.53
C ILE A 346 -4.05 13.06 -26.63
N TYR A 347 -4.59 14.24 -26.30
CA TYR A 347 -5.22 15.18 -27.24
C TYR A 347 -4.34 16.42 -27.47
N THR A 348 -4.53 17.11 -28.59
CA THR A 348 -3.77 18.31 -28.96
C THR A 348 -4.22 19.58 -28.23
N ALA A 349 -5.48 19.62 -27.78
CA ALA A 349 -6.08 20.73 -27.04
C ALA A 349 -7.09 20.20 -26.01
N PHE A 350 -7.57 21.06 -25.09
CA PHE A 350 -8.76 20.77 -24.28
C PHE A 350 -10.03 21.13 -25.04
N GLU A 351 -11.15 20.43 -24.78
CA GLU A 351 -12.45 20.90 -25.24
C GLU A 351 -12.72 22.33 -24.74
N GLY A 352 -13.01 23.23 -25.68
CA GLY A 352 -13.41 24.63 -25.39
C GLY A 352 -12.29 25.68 -25.33
N GLU A 353 -11.00 25.32 -25.42
CA GLU A 353 -9.92 26.32 -25.59
C GLU A 353 -9.85 26.78 -27.06
N ARG A 354 -10.45 27.93 -27.39
CA ARG A 354 -10.37 28.52 -28.75
C ARG A 354 -9.12 29.41 -28.89
N PRO A 355 -8.34 29.30 -29.98
CA PRO A 355 -7.65 30.47 -30.50
C PRO A 355 -8.70 31.44 -31.04
N VAL A 356 -8.68 32.69 -30.59
CA VAL A 356 -9.44 33.76 -31.24
C VAL A 356 -8.64 34.18 -32.48
N PRO A 357 -9.08 33.92 -33.72
CA PRO A 357 -8.35 34.40 -34.88
C PRO A 357 -8.34 35.94 -34.88
N PRO A 358 -7.26 36.59 -35.37
CA PRO A 358 -7.10 38.06 -35.34
C PRO A 358 -8.19 38.86 -36.07
N THR A 359 -9.07 38.19 -36.85
CA THR A 359 -10.01 38.83 -37.79
C THR A 359 -11.49 38.65 -37.43
N GLY A 360 -11.83 38.15 -36.24
CA GLY A 360 -13.23 38.07 -35.81
C GLY A 360 -14.13 37.12 -36.63
N GLN A 361 -13.53 36.28 -37.49
CA GLN A 361 -14.24 35.17 -38.11
C GLN A 361 -14.27 34.00 -37.14
N ASN A 362 -15.43 33.76 -36.52
CA ASN A 362 -15.71 32.52 -35.81
C ASN A 362 -15.76 31.35 -36.81
N THR A 363 -14.61 30.74 -37.10
CA THR A 363 -14.56 29.42 -37.74
C THR A 363 -14.92 28.39 -36.66
N GLY A 364 -16.21 28.10 -36.51
CA GLY A 364 -16.75 27.18 -35.50
C GLY A 364 -16.38 25.70 -35.68
N ALA A 365 -15.16 25.38 -36.15
CA ALA A 365 -14.72 24.03 -36.49
C ALA A 365 -13.60 23.46 -35.59
N GLU A 366 -12.95 24.23 -34.71
CA GLU A 366 -11.59 23.83 -34.27
C GLU A 366 -11.40 23.50 -32.78
N ALA A 367 -12.34 22.84 -32.09
CA ALA A 367 -12.10 22.44 -30.68
C ALA A 367 -12.57 21.03 -30.29
N TYR A 368 -12.64 20.11 -31.26
CA TYR A 368 -12.65 18.68 -30.99
C TYR A 368 -11.20 18.19 -30.97
N GLY A 369 -10.79 17.48 -29.92
CA GLY A 369 -9.37 17.18 -29.71
C GLY A 369 -8.81 16.23 -30.77
N GLU A 370 -7.94 16.71 -31.66
CA GLU A 370 -7.10 15.79 -32.45
C GLU A 370 -6.24 14.96 -31.49
N PHE A 371 -5.99 13.69 -31.82
CA PHE A 371 -5.03 12.90 -31.06
C PHE A 371 -3.60 13.43 -31.29
N THR A 372 -2.76 13.38 -30.26
CA THR A 372 -1.33 13.70 -30.41
C THR A 372 -0.57 12.57 -31.09
N ASN A 373 0.71 12.82 -31.37
CA ASN A 373 1.64 11.79 -31.86
C ASN A 373 1.77 10.60 -30.90
N VAL A 374 1.41 10.75 -29.62
CA VAL A 374 1.48 9.68 -28.62
C VAL A 374 0.68 8.47 -29.08
N LEU A 375 -0.59 8.63 -29.43
CA LEU A 375 -1.40 7.50 -29.89
C LEU A 375 -1.28 7.26 -31.39
N ILE A 376 -1.21 8.33 -32.21
CA ILE A 376 -1.14 8.20 -33.67
C ILE A 376 0.05 7.33 -34.10
N GLU A 377 1.22 7.54 -33.49
CA GLU A 377 2.45 6.83 -33.91
C GLU A 377 2.70 5.55 -33.11
N ASN A 378 2.22 5.46 -31.87
CA ASN A 378 2.64 4.38 -30.96
C ASN A 378 1.52 3.39 -30.63
N ALA A 379 0.25 3.79 -30.67
CA ALA A 379 -0.88 2.98 -30.25
C ALA A 379 -2.15 3.30 -31.07
N PRO A 380 -2.14 3.04 -32.40
CA PRO A 380 -3.26 3.38 -33.27
C PRO A 380 -4.53 2.59 -32.93
N ASP A 381 -4.43 1.37 -32.42
CA ASP A 381 -5.58 0.59 -31.96
C ASP A 381 -6.23 1.18 -30.70
N VAL A 382 -5.43 1.73 -29.78
CA VAL A 382 -5.93 2.48 -28.61
C VAL A 382 -6.59 3.79 -29.04
N ARG A 383 -6.01 4.49 -30.03
CA ARG A 383 -6.61 5.68 -30.66
C ARG A 383 -7.98 5.34 -31.25
N ASP A 384 -8.05 4.28 -32.06
CA ASP A 384 -9.26 3.88 -32.77
C ASP A 384 -10.35 3.46 -31.79
N ALA A 385 -10.00 2.75 -30.71
CA ALA A 385 -10.93 2.45 -29.63
C ALA A 385 -11.49 3.71 -28.96
N LEU A 386 -10.64 4.72 -28.70
CA LEU A 386 -11.12 5.99 -28.15
C LEU A 386 -12.02 6.74 -29.14
N GLN A 387 -11.69 6.71 -30.42
CA GLN A 387 -12.48 7.34 -31.49
C GLN A 387 -13.85 6.67 -31.63
N ASP A 388 -13.92 5.35 -31.63
CA ASP A 388 -15.18 4.61 -31.77
C ASP A 388 -16.11 4.83 -30.58
N CYS A 389 -15.55 4.88 -29.35
CA CYS A 389 -16.32 5.26 -28.17
C CYS A 389 -16.86 6.70 -28.28
N SER A 390 -16.06 7.61 -28.82
CA SER A 390 -16.46 9.00 -29.05
C SER A 390 -17.60 9.10 -30.09
N ILE A 391 -17.49 8.38 -31.21
CA ILE A 391 -18.52 8.34 -32.25
C ILE A 391 -19.83 7.75 -31.69
N LYS A 392 -19.74 6.62 -30.98
CA LYS A 392 -20.91 5.98 -30.37
C LYS A 392 -21.61 6.89 -29.35
N ALA A 393 -20.84 7.65 -28.58
CA ALA A 393 -21.38 8.66 -27.66
C ALA A 393 -22.19 9.74 -28.40
N VAL A 394 -21.69 10.22 -29.54
CA VAL A 394 -22.42 11.20 -30.38
C VAL A 394 -23.72 10.60 -30.94
N ASP A 395 -23.67 9.35 -31.42
CA ASP A 395 -24.82 8.69 -32.03
C ASP A 395 -25.96 8.43 -31.04
N GLN A 396 -25.64 8.06 -29.79
CA GLN A 396 -26.64 7.71 -28.77
C GLN A 396 -27.44 8.91 -28.24
N TYR A 397 -26.84 10.10 -28.15
CA TYR A 397 -27.46 11.28 -27.54
C TYR A 397 -27.91 12.33 -28.57
N GLY A 398 -27.65 12.08 -29.86
CA GLY A 398 -28.00 12.98 -30.94
C GLY A 398 -27.24 14.32 -30.90
N LYS A 399 -27.08 14.95 -32.07
CA LYS A 399 -26.42 16.26 -32.19
C LYS A 399 -27.14 17.42 -31.50
N ARG A 400 -28.32 17.23 -30.90
CA ARG A 400 -29.18 18.31 -30.38
C ARG A 400 -29.42 18.28 -28.87
N ASP A 401 -29.45 17.12 -28.22
CA ASP A 401 -29.72 17.04 -26.78
C ASP A 401 -28.51 17.46 -25.94
N TRP A 402 -27.29 17.32 -26.47
CA TRP A 402 -26.06 17.84 -25.84
C TRP A 402 -26.00 19.39 -25.82
N GLU A 403 -26.67 20.08 -26.75
CA GLU A 403 -26.70 21.56 -26.78
C GLU A 403 -27.64 22.15 -25.70
N PHE A 404 -28.63 21.37 -25.22
CA PHE A 404 -29.74 21.87 -24.39
C PHE A 404 -29.64 21.56 -22.89
N THR A 405 -28.72 20.70 -22.43
CA THR A 405 -28.48 20.47 -20.99
C THR A 405 -27.78 21.65 -20.28
N ASN A 406 -27.64 22.78 -20.96
CA ASN A 406 -27.23 24.08 -20.40
C ASN A 406 -28.34 24.82 -19.60
N THR A 407 -29.51 24.21 -19.39
CA THR A 407 -30.64 24.84 -18.67
C THR A 407 -30.74 24.42 -17.20
N THR A 408 -30.02 25.16 -16.36
CA THR A 408 -30.32 25.65 -15.00
C THR A 408 -30.94 24.77 -13.88
N ALA A 409 -31.36 23.51 -14.07
CA ALA A 409 -32.08 22.79 -13.00
C ALA A 409 -31.75 21.30 -12.81
N ALA A 410 -30.91 20.67 -13.64
CA ALA A 410 -30.39 19.34 -13.34
C ALA A 410 -29.19 19.46 -12.38
N SER A 411 -29.12 18.62 -11.35
CA SER A 411 -27.99 18.56 -10.41
C SER A 411 -26.71 18.11 -11.13
N ILE A 412 -25.93 19.09 -11.62
CA ILE A 412 -24.77 18.89 -12.50
C ILE A 412 -23.58 18.36 -11.70
N THR A 413 -23.39 17.04 -11.69
CA THR A 413 -22.14 16.38 -11.28
C THR A 413 -21.33 15.83 -12.48
N GLY A 414 -21.83 16.02 -13.71
CA GLY A 414 -21.16 15.65 -14.96
C GLY A 414 -20.07 16.65 -15.35
N GLN A 415 -18.81 16.33 -15.04
CA GLN A 415 -17.64 17.17 -15.33
C GLN A 415 -17.08 16.97 -16.76
N GLY A 416 -17.95 17.04 -17.77
CA GLY A 416 -17.59 17.43 -19.14
C GLY A 416 -17.85 18.93 -19.42
N LEU A 417 -18.63 19.58 -18.56
CA LEU A 417 -19.10 20.97 -18.74
C LEU A 417 -18.27 22.05 -18.02
N MET A 418 -17.21 21.69 -17.29
CA MET A 418 -16.51 22.65 -16.41
C MET A 418 -15.72 23.76 -17.15
N ASN A 419 -15.62 23.75 -18.48
CA ASN A 419 -14.95 24.81 -19.24
C ASN A 419 -15.85 25.66 -20.15
N THR A 420 -17.15 25.39 -20.29
CA THR A 420 -18.04 26.16 -21.19
C THR A 420 -19.00 27.11 -20.45
N LYS A 421 -18.50 27.81 -19.43
CA LYS A 421 -19.29 28.85 -18.73
C LYS A 421 -19.39 30.19 -19.48
N GLN A 422 -19.14 30.25 -20.78
CA GLN A 422 -19.29 31.48 -21.56
C GLN A 422 -20.06 31.29 -22.88
N SER A 423 -21.20 32.01 -22.93
CA SER A 423 -21.98 32.46 -24.07
C SER A 423 -22.57 31.40 -25.02
N GLY A 424 -23.79 30.97 -24.75
CA GLY A 424 -25.00 31.53 -25.38
C GLY A 424 -25.21 31.46 -26.90
N GLU A 425 -24.32 30.89 -27.70
CA GLU A 425 -24.56 30.70 -29.14
C GLU A 425 -24.35 29.25 -29.57
N SER A 426 -25.42 28.66 -30.11
CA SER A 426 -25.47 27.33 -30.72
C SER A 426 -24.46 27.25 -31.87
N LEU A 427 -23.54 26.29 -31.78
CA LEU A 427 -22.57 25.98 -32.82
C LEU A 427 -22.91 24.61 -33.41
N LEU A 428 -23.72 24.63 -34.46
CA LEU A 428 -24.00 23.45 -35.27
C LEU A 428 -22.69 22.89 -35.86
N PRO A 429 -22.42 21.58 -35.76
CA PRO A 429 -21.25 20.95 -36.38
C PRO A 429 -21.41 20.89 -37.91
N ARG A 430 -20.37 21.33 -38.63
CA ARG A 430 -20.23 21.13 -40.08
C ARG A 430 -19.26 19.97 -40.32
N GLY A 431 -19.70 18.97 -41.09
CA GLY A 431 -18.84 17.90 -41.61
C GLY A 431 -18.98 16.54 -40.90
N PRO A 432 -18.98 15.41 -41.65
CA PRO A 432 -19.01 14.05 -41.11
C PRO A 432 -17.69 13.61 -40.44
N ASP A 433 -16.58 14.31 -40.67
CA ASP A 433 -15.22 13.87 -40.27
C ASP A 433 -14.61 14.65 -39.07
N GLU A 434 -15.32 15.61 -38.46
CA GLU A 434 -14.72 16.58 -37.52
C GLU A 434 -15.19 16.48 -36.04
N ASN A 435 -15.88 15.42 -35.61
CA ASN A 435 -16.60 15.42 -34.32
C ASN A 435 -16.07 14.41 -33.29
N ILE A 436 -14.82 14.52 -32.83
CA ILE A 436 -14.29 13.70 -31.71
C ILE A 436 -14.51 14.42 -30.38
N ILE A 437 -15.49 13.97 -29.60
CA ILE A 437 -15.64 14.30 -28.19
C ILE A 437 -14.49 13.67 -27.40
N GLN A 438 -13.81 14.48 -26.58
CA GLN A 438 -12.71 14.05 -25.74
C GLN A 438 -13.20 13.16 -24.60
N HIS A 439 -12.42 12.12 -24.35
CA HIS A 439 -12.59 11.24 -23.21
C HIS A 439 -12.47 12.01 -21.87
N ARG A 440 -13.29 11.65 -20.88
CA ARG A 440 -13.23 12.21 -19.52
C ARG A 440 -11.80 12.20 -18.96
N PHE A 441 -11.34 13.30 -18.38
CA PHE A 441 -9.94 13.48 -17.94
C PHE A 441 -8.88 13.42 -19.06
N ASN A 442 -9.23 13.76 -20.31
CA ASN A 442 -8.31 13.79 -21.47
C ASN A 442 -7.59 12.47 -21.74
N ALA A 443 -8.25 11.34 -21.50
CA ALA A 443 -7.67 10.00 -21.65
C ALA A 443 -6.39 9.76 -20.82
N ASN A 444 -6.22 10.48 -19.70
CA ASN A 444 -5.14 10.24 -18.73
C ASN A 444 -5.46 9.13 -17.71
N CYS A 445 -6.53 8.36 -17.94
CA CYS A 445 -6.96 7.25 -17.10
C CYS A 445 -5.92 6.09 -17.13
N GLY A 446 -5.90 5.27 -16.07
CA GLY A 446 -4.90 4.21 -15.91
C GLY A 446 -4.99 3.12 -16.98
N GLU A 447 -6.19 2.79 -17.44
CA GLU A 447 -6.40 1.79 -18.51
C GLU A 447 -5.88 2.26 -19.88
N ILE A 448 -5.88 3.56 -20.15
CA ILE A 448 -5.25 4.12 -21.36
C ILE A 448 -3.73 4.01 -21.22
N MET A 449 -3.19 4.38 -20.07
CA MET A 449 -1.74 4.36 -19.82
C MET A 449 -1.17 2.94 -19.87
N VAL A 450 -1.90 1.95 -19.32
CA VAL A 450 -1.45 0.56 -19.34
C VAL A 450 -1.55 -0.05 -20.74
N SER A 451 -2.56 0.33 -21.53
CA SER A 451 -2.68 -0.07 -22.94
C SER A 451 -1.53 0.52 -23.78
N LEU A 452 -1.18 1.78 -23.52
CA LEU A 452 -0.02 2.43 -24.13
C LEU A 452 1.29 1.74 -23.73
N ALA A 453 1.46 1.41 -22.45
CA ALA A 453 2.64 0.69 -21.96
C ALA A 453 2.83 -0.67 -22.66
N TYR A 454 1.74 -1.41 -22.90
CA TYR A 454 1.76 -2.62 -23.71
C TYR A 454 2.24 -2.34 -25.14
N ARG A 455 1.63 -1.36 -25.83
CA ARG A 455 2.01 -1.03 -27.22
C ARG A 455 3.45 -0.56 -27.36
N MET A 456 4.01 0.05 -26.32
CA MET A 456 5.43 0.44 -26.27
C MET A 456 6.37 -0.76 -26.17
N ALA A 457 5.94 -1.86 -25.54
CA ALA A 457 6.68 -3.12 -25.50
C ALA A 457 6.43 -4.01 -26.74
N HIS A 458 5.25 -3.89 -27.36
CA HIS A 458 4.80 -4.73 -28.47
C HIS A 458 4.44 -3.90 -29.70
N LYS A 459 5.46 -3.51 -30.47
CA LYS A 459 5.34 -2.55 -31.57
C LYS A 459 4.89 -3.14 -32.91
N LYS A 460 4.75 -4.47 -33.03
CA LYS A 460 4.35 -5.06 -34.32
C LYS A 460 2.88 -4.74 -34.59
N GLU A 461 2.52 -4.64 -35.87
CA GLU A 461 1.13 -4.47 -36.27
C GLU A 461 0.23 -5.64 -35.87
N THR A 462 0.81 -6.82 -35.69
CA THR A 462 0.10 -8.03 -35.24
C THR A 462 -0.27 -7.96 -33.76
N ASP A 463 0.40 -7.11 -32.98
CA ASP A 463 0.28 -7.08 -31.53
C ASP A 463 -0.84 -6.13 -31.09
N LYS A 464 -1.97 -6.08 -31.82
CA LYS A 464 -3.09 -5.21 -31.46
C LYS A 464 -3.73 -5.70 -30.17
N LEU A 465 -3.95 -4.80 -29.24
CA LEU A 465 -4.62 -5.08 -27.97
C LEU A 465 -6.12 -5.25 -28.18
N ARG A 466 -6.68 -4.43 -29.08
CA ARG A 466 -8.10 -4.43 -29.41
C ARG A 466 -8.51 -5.75 -30.07
N HIS A 467 -9.55 -6.38 -29.55
CA HIS A 467 -10.11 -7.65 -30.03
C HIS A 467 -9.14 -8.85 -29.95
N LEU A 468 -8.10 -8.77 -29.12
CA LEU A 468 -7.21 -9.89 -28.87
C LEU A 468 -7.99 -11.09 -28.26
N LYS A 469 -7.59 -12.31 -28.63
CA LYS A 469 -8.13 -13.56 -28.09
C LYS A 469 -6.99 -14.43 -27.53
N PRO A 470 -7.05 -14.87 -26.26
CA PRO A 470 -8.08 -14.55 -25.26
C PRO A 470 -8.12 -13.05 -24.91
N LYS A 471 -9.26 -12.59 -24.38
CA LYS A 471 -9.43 -11.18 -24.01
C LYS A 471 -8.39 -10.79 -22.94
N PRO A 472 -7.70 -9.66 -23.09
CA PRO A 472 -6.87 -9.09 -22.04
C PRO A 472 -7.70 -8.85 -20.78
N LYS A 473 -7.13 -9.17 -19.61
CA LYS A 473 -7.76 -8.91 -18.31
C LYS A 473 -7.26 -7.61 -17.71
N ILE A 474 -8.14 -6.80 -17.14
CA ILE A 474 -7.77 -5.50 -16.58
C ILE A 474 -8.39 -5.26 -15.20
N VAL A 475 -7.64 -4.61 -14.32
CA VAL A 475 -8.15 -4.09 -13.05
C VAL A 475 -7.56 -2.71 -12.76
N ALA A 476 -8.29 -1.91 -11.98
CA ALA A 476 -7.79 -0.66 -11.41
C ALA A 476 -7.88 -0.73 -9.88
N TRP A 477 -6.83 -0.25 -9.22
CA TRP A 477 -6.72 -0.14 -7.77
C TRP A 477 -6.62 1.33 -7.38
N GLU A 478 -7.48 1.79 -6.49
CA GLU A 478 -7.49 3.17 -5.99
C GLU A 478 -7.28 3.25 -4.48
N LYS A 479 -6.73 4.37 -4.02
CA LYS A 479 -6.67 4.71 -2.60
C LYS A 479 -8.06 4.75 -1.97
N GLY A 480 -8.30 3.89 -0.98
CA GLY A 480 -9.47 3.91 -0.09
C GLY A 480 -9.10 4.42 1.30
N GLU A 481 -10.08 4.49 2.21
CA GLU A 481 -9.91 5.03 3.56
C GLU A 481 -9.05 4.15 4.48
N ALA A 482 -8.87 2.85 4.15
CA ALA A 482 -8.09 1.91 4.96
C ALA A 482 -7.07 1.07 4.15
N GLU A 483 -7.47 0.42 3.06
CA GLU A 483 -6.61 -0.58 2.38
C GLU A 483 -6.46 -0.38 0.87
N GLY A 484 -7.17 0.59 0.29
CA GLY A 484 -7.39 0.64 -1.16
C GLY A 484 -8.53 -0.30 -1.58
N ASN A 485 -9.12 -0.05 -2.75
CA ASN A 485 -10.20 -0.89 -3.27
C ASN A 485 -10.02 -1.11 -4.77
N ILE A 486 -10.52 -2.23 -5.27
CA ILE A 486 -10.76 -2.42 -6.71
C ILE A 486 -11.75 -1.33 -7.14
N LYS A 487 -11.34 -0.54 -8.14
CA LYS A 487 -12.15 0.51 -8.70
C LYS A 487 -12.71 0.03 -10.04
N PRO A 488 -14.05 -0.03 -10.22
CA PRO A 488 -14.59 -0.24 -11.56
C PRO A 488 -14.13 0.90 -12.47
N ALA A 489 -13.90 0.60 -13.75
CA ALA A 489 -13.63 1.63 -14.74
C ALA A 489 -14.75 2.68 -14.67
N CYS A 490 -14.42 3.98 -14.62
CA CYS A 490 -15.29 5.09 -14.23
C CYS A 490 -16.80 4.88 -14.52
N GLU A 491 -17.54 4.35 -13.54
CA GLU A 491 -18.99 4.29 -13.55
C GLU A 491 -19.54 5.43 -12.67
N HIS A 492 -20.58 6.11 -13.15
CA HIS A 492 -21.47 6.86 -12.26
C HIS A 492 -22.11 5.85 -11.32
N SER A 493 -22.10 6.17 -10.02
CA SER A 493 -22.84 5.43 -9.02
C SER A 493 -24.31 5.34 -9.45
N GLN A 494 -24.77 4.12 -9.72
CA GLN A 494 -26.15 3.68 -9.97
C GLN A 494 -26.58 3.51 -11.43
N GLY A 495 -26.94 2.26 -11.77
CA GLY A 495 -28.16 1.97 -12.54
C GLY A 495 -28.05 1.76 -14.05
N ASN A 496 -26.96 2.12 -14.71
CA ASN A 496 -26.98 2.21 -16.17
C ASN A 496 -26.41 0.97 -16.88
N ASN A 497 -27.13 0.51 -17.90
CA ASN A 497 -26.78 -0.65 -18.73
C ASN A 497 -25.45 -0.40 -19.46
N GLU A 498 -24.72 -1.45 -19.89
CA GLU A 498 -23.43 -1.31 -20.58
C GLU A 498 -23.47 -0.39 -21.81
N GLU A 499 -24.63 -0.26 -22.43
CA GLU A 499 -24.87 0.62 -23.57
C GLU A 499 -24.87 2.11 -23.21
N GLU A 500 -25.20 2.50 -21.98
CA GLU A 500 -25.29 3.91 -21.54
C GLU A 500 -23.96 4.47 -21.01
N LYS A 501 -22.89 3.65 -21.00
CA LYS A 501 -21.55 4.04 -20.54
C LYS A 501 -20.83 5.00 -21.49
N CYS A 502 -21.42 5.24 -22.67
CA CYS A 502 -20.99 6.23 -23.64
C CYS A 502 -21.72 7.59 -23.50
N GLY A 503 -22.30 7.88 -22.32
CA GLY A 503 -23.05 9.09 -21.94
C GLY A 503 -22.40 10.47 -22.11
N GLU A 504 -23.08 11.51 -21.62
CA GLU A 504 -22.58 12.91 -21.51
C GLU A 504 -21.23 12.96 -20.75
N GLY A 505 -20.14 12.73 -21.49
CA GLY A 505 -18.82 12.37 -20.95
C GLY A 505 -18.61 10.86 -20.85
N TRP A 506 -18.41 10.20 -22.00
CA TRP A 506 -18.10 8.77 -22.04
C TRP A 506 -16.83 8.46 -21.24
N GLY A 507 -16.88 7.35 -20.50
CA GLY A 507 -15.92 7.04 -19.45
C GLY A 507 -14.99 5.87 -19.75
N CYS A 508 -14.08 5.66 -18.81
CA CYS A 508 -13.10 4.58 -18.79
C CYS A 508 -13.76 3.19 -18.98
N ALA A 509 -15.06 3.03 -18.63
CA ALA A 509 -15.83 1.81 -18.85
C ALA A 509 -16.26 1.55 -20.31
N ALA A 510 -16.52 2.60 -21.10
CA ALA A 510 -16.77 2.44 -22.53
C ALA A 510 -15.48 2.04 -23.26
N PHE A 511 -14.35 2.63 -22.86
CA PHE A 511 -13.04 2.24 -23.37
C PHE A 511 -12.70 0.79 -23.06
N THR A 512 -12.92 0.29 -21.84
CA THR A 512 -12.66 -1.13 -21.54
C THR A 512 -13.71 -2.08 -22.11
N GLY A 513 -14.91 -1.60 -22.41
CA GLY A 513 -16.03 -2.38 -22.96
C GLY A 513 -15.88 -2.75 -24.44
N GLU A 514 -16.92 -3.40 -24.98
CA GLU A 514 -16.91 -3.99 -26.33
C GLU A 514 -16.66 -2.99 -27.46
N THR A 515 -17.19 -1.76 -27.33
CA THR A 515 -16.97 -0.70 -28.32
C THR A 515 -15.51 -0.25 -28.36
N GLY A 516 -14.87 -0.12 -27.20
CA GLY A 516 -13.47 0.23 -27.11
C GLY A 516 -12.55 -0.98 -27.32
N MET A 517 -11.85 -1.36 -26.26
CA MET A 517 -10.82 -2.38 -26.29
C MET A 517 -11.35 -3.81 -26.11
N GLY A 518 -12.53 -3.97 -25.51
CA GLY A 518 -13.14 -5.27 -25.25
C GLY A 518 -12.40 -6.11 -24.20
N PHE A 519 -11.86 -5.46 -23.17
CA PHE A 519 -11.16 -6.12 -22.06
C PHE A 519 -12.13 -6.90 -21.17
N ASP A 520 -11.59 -7.93 -20.52
CA ASP A 520 -12.25 -8.62 -19.42
C ASP A 520 -11.91 -7.89 -18.11
N VAL A 521 -12.90 -7.22 -17.52
CA VAL A 521 -12.69 -6.31 -16.37
C VAL A 521 -12.89 -7.06 -15.07
N ILE A 522 -11.85 -7.14 -14.25
CA ILE A 522 -11.91 -7.69 -12.89
C ILE A 522 -12.64 -6.66 -12.00
N ARG A 523 -13.87 -6.99 -11.62
CA ARG A 523 -14.73 -6.10 -10.81
C ARG A 523 -14.57 -6.34 -9.32
N GLU A 524 -14.33 -7.58 -8.93
CA GLU A 524 -14.19 -8.01 -7.55
C GLU A 524 -13.31 -9.26 -7.47
N VAL A 525 -12.64 -9.41 -6.34
CA VAL A 525 -11.96 -10.64 -5.93
C VAL A 525 -12.39 -10.87 -4.49
N LYS A 526 -12.81 -12.10 -4.16
CA LYS A 526 -13.26 -12.40 -2.80
C LYS A 526 -12.09 -12.25 -1.83
N LYS A 527 -12.37 -11.81 -0.61
CA LYS A 527 -11.32 -11.50 0.37
C LYS A 527 -10.49 -12.74 0.72
N GLU A 528 -11.12 -13.90 0.77
CA GLU A 528 -10.51 -15.21 0.98
C GLU A 528 -9.59 -15.67 -0.16
N ASP A 529 -9.80 -15.16 -1.37
CA ASP A 529 -9.00 -15.48 -2.55
C ASP A 529 -7.84 -14.48 -2.75
N MET A 530 -7.80 -13.40 -1.95
CA MET A 530 -6.73 -12.40 -2.04
C MET A 530 -5.39 -13.00 -1.59
N ILE A 531 -4.38 -12.82 -2.41
CA ILE A 531 -3.03 -13.33 -2.20
C ILE A 531 -2.01 -12.20 -2.09
N SER A 532 -0.98 -12.38 -1.26
CA SER A 532 0.13 -11.44 -1.14
C SER A 532 1.25 -11.79 -2.12
N LEU A 533 2.02 -10.79 -2.57
CA LEU A 533 3.27 -11.05 -3.31
C LEU A 533 4.31 -11.81 -2.50
N SER A 534 4.20 -11.79 -1.17
CA SER A 534 5.04 -12.55 -0.24
C SER A 534 4.55 -13.98 -0.02
N ASP A 535 3.41 -14.35 -0.60
CA ASP A 535 2.93 -15.71 -0.52
C ASP A 535 3.86 -16.63 -1.32
N PRO A 536 4.37 -17.75 -0.76
CA PRO A 536 5.27 -18.65 -1.46
C PRO A 536 4.62 -19.33 -2.69
N THR A 537 3.29 -19.29 -2.79
CA THR A 537 2.53 -19.77 -3.95
C THR A 537 2.35 -18.69 -5.02
N PHE A 538 2.76 -17.44 -4.77
CA PHE A 538 2.67 -16.38 -5.76
C PHE A 538 3.58 -16.69 -6.96
N PRO A 539 3.05 -16.63 -8.19
CA PRO A 539 3.83 -16.91 -9.41
C PRO A 539 5.11 -16.12 -9.49
N LYS A 540 6.23 -16.79 -9.77
CA LYS A 540 7.53 -16.11 -9.86
C LYS A 540 7.58 -15.23 -11.10
N PHE A 541 8.15 -14.05 -10.96
CA PHE A 541 8.18 -13.08 -12.05
C PHE A 541 9.47 -12.26 -12.18
N LYS A 542 9.67 -11.70 -13.37
CA LYS A 542 10.69 -10.70 -13.69
C LYS A 542 10.04 -9.35 -13.92
N GLN A 543 10.69 -8.28 -13.48
CA GLN A 543 10.25 -6.90 -13.69
C GLN A 543 11.08 -6.23 -14.78
N HIS A 544 10.43 -5.38 -15.55
CA HIS A 544 11.00 -4.63 -16.67
C HIS A 544 10.51 -3.17 -16.60
N PRO A 545 11.36 -2.18 -16.91
CA PRO A 545 10.93 -0.80 -17.02
C PRO A 545 9.93 -0.63 -18.17
N VAL A 546 9.09 0.39 -18.08
CA VAL A 546 8.18 0.79 -19.16
C VAL A 546 8.59 2.16 -19.71
N GLU A 547 8.51 2.31 -21.01
CA GLU A 547 8.79 3.59 -21.67
C GLU A 547 7.49 4.21 -22.17
N PHE A 548 7.27 5.48 -21.84
CA PHE A 548 6.17 6.26 -22.37
C PHE A 548 6.67 7.23 -23.45
N PRO A 549 5.96 7.38 -24.58
CA PRO A 549 6.40 8.23 -25.68
C PRO A 549 6.36 9.71 -25.29
N ARG A 550 7.24 10.50 -25.93
CA ARG A 550 7.27 11.95 -25.73
C ARG A 550 6.35 12.65 -26.74
N LEU A 551 5.75 13.75 -26.30
CA LEU A 551 5.08 14.69 -27.21
C LEU A 551 6.11 15.33 -28.14
N LYS A 552 5.82 15.37 -29.43
CA LYS A 552 6.60 16.14 -30.41
C LYS A 552 6.08 17.57 -30.46
N VAL A 553 6.99 18.54 -30.57
CA VAL A 553 6.62 19.94 -30.86
C VAL A 553 5.98 19.95 -32.24
N LYS A 554 4.74 20.47 -32.36
CA LYS A 554 4.15 20.78 -33.66
C LYS A 554 5.03 21.90 -34.24
N LYS A 555 5.87 21.60 -35.23
CA LYS A 555 6.57 22.66 -35.96
C LYS A 555 5.48 23.53 -36.56
N GLU A 556 5.36 24.77 -36.09
CA GLU A 556 4.60 25.77 -36.83
C GLU A 556 5.15 25.76 -38.24
N THR A 557 4.35 25.30 -39.20
CA THR A 557 4.61 25.53 -40.60
C THR A 557 4.62 27.04 -40.75
N SER A 558 5.81 27.62 -40.76
CA SER A 558 6.05 29.00 -41.16
C SER A 558 5.28 29.19 -42.46
N GLY A 559 4.21 29.99 -42.41
CA GLY A 559 3.43 30.32 -43.59
C GLY A 559 4.36 30.83 -44.69
N PRO A 560 4.00 30.64 -45.97
CA PRO A 560 4.81 31.12 -47.09
C PRO A 560 5.09 32.59 -46.83
N SER A 561 6.37 32.96 -46.72
CA SER A 561 6.76 34.35 -46.56
C SER A 561 6.21 35.09 -47.77
N ASP A 562 5.19 35.93 -47.57
CA ASP A 562 4.70 36.83 -48.60
C ASP A 562 5.89 37.62 -49.12
N GLY A 563 6.30 37.28 -50.35
CA GLY A 563 7.35 37.95 -51.06
C GLY A 563 6.96 39.41 -51.21
N LYS A 564 7.65 40.28 -50.47
CA LYS A 564 7.71 41.70 -50.79
C LYS A 564 8.22 41.82 -52.22
N LYS A 565 7.31 42.10 -53.15
CA LYS A 565 7.66 42.65 -54.47
C LYS A 565 8.25 44.04 -54.25
N HIS A 566 9.37 44.27 -54.95
CA HIS A 566 10.14 45.51 -55.04
C HIS A 566 9.34 46.67 -55.60
#